data_AF-A0A6I5CTK2-F1
#
_entry.id   AF-A0A6I5CTK2-F1
#
_cell.length_a   1.000
_cell.length_b   1.000
_cell.length_c   1.000
_cell.angle_alpha   90.00
_cell.angle_beta   90.00
_cell.angle_gamma   90.00
#
_symmetry.space_group_name_H-M   'P 1'
#
loop_
_entity.id
_entity.type
_entity.pdbx_description
1 polymer ?
#
loop_
_entity_poly.entity_id
_entity_poly.type
_entity_poly.pdbx_seq_one_letter_code
_entity_poly.pdbx_strand_id
1 'polypeptide(L)'
;MDNQTTHPAPEGFPAGTMILTLRGIVPIEAVAVGDEVFSHERRWRPVTETMSATADTVRVHCASFTTGLVTTADHPFHTRTAPVLLDGGPAGELSAAAWTRVRDLTDRHRLASPLYFGEPLPIPDLPALLADADPVDVFRTAGAMIRLKGAAAAAVRPELVDWLAEHFGQYGAGRRFPAWVLTMPETLRIAFLVGLVNGAPHRAQNQVRMHSKAFMIGLRLLVCSLGFAGGLSDNGKPGKAGWQLHWKNEGGRRPDFDGYRWHGALRVERGPKAEVFALRVAEGGSYLADGITA
;
A
#
# COMPACT_ATOMS: atom_id res chain seq x y z
N MET A 1 23.67 -12.27 -39.56
CA MET A 1 24.19 -11.99 -38.20
C MET A 1 23.32 -10.87 -37.66
N ASP A 2 22.18 -11.22 -37.09
CA ASP A 2 21.30 -10.22 -36.47
C ASP A 2 21.73 -10.10 -35.02
N ASN A 3 22.51 -9.05 -34.75
CA ASN A 3 22.84 -8.62 -33.41
C ASN A 3 21.57 -8.06 -32.78
N GLN A 4 20.70 -8.93 -32.25
CA GLN A 4 19.63 -8.51 -31.36
C GLN A 4 20.32 -7.89 -30.14
N THR A 5 20.38 -6.56 -30.11
CA THR A 5 20.60 -5.80 -28.88
C THR A 5 19.54 -6.24 -27.89
N THR A 6 19.90 -7.15 -27.00
CA THR A 6 19.13 -7.48 -25.81
C THR A 6 19.08 -6.23 -24.95
N HIS A 7 18.03 -5.43 -25.14
CA HIS A 7 17.70 -4.39 -24.18
C HIS A 7 17.56 -5.05 -22.80
N PRO A 8 18.16 -4.49 -21.73
CA PRO A 8 17.96 -5.01 -20.40
C PRO A 8 16.46 -5.08 -20.11
N ALA A 9 16.03 -6.14 -19.45
CA ALA A 9 14.63 -6.29 -19.07
C ALA A 9 14.18 -5.04 -18.27
N PRO A 10 12.95 -4.55 -18.50
CA PRO A 10 12.46 -3.34 -17.85
C PRO A 10 12.48 -3.51 -16.32
N GLU A 11 12.76 -2.41 -15.63
CA GLU A 11 12.64 -2.30 -14.17
C GLU A 11 11.16 -2.38 -13.82
N GLY A 12 10.67 -3.57 -13.46
CA GLY A 12 9.24 -3.80 -13.33
C GLY A 12 8.82 -4.81 -12.26
N PHE A 13 7.52 -4.89 -12.06
CA PHE A 13 6.85 -5.77 -11.11
C PHE A 13 5.93 -6.76 -11.85
N PRO A 14 5.73 -7.99 -11.34
CA PRO A 14 4.80 -8.93 -11.95
C PRO A 14 3.34 -8.50 -11.76
N ALA A 15 2.46 -9.10 -12.55
CA ALA A 15 1.02 -8.93 -12.43
C ALA A 15 0.52 -9.15 -10.98
N GLY A 16 -0.51 -8.39 -10.58
CA GLY A 16 -1.06 -8.38 -9.23
C GLY A 16 -0.26 -7.57 -8.21
N THR A 17 0.79 -6.86 -8.63
CA THR A 17 1.43 -5.82 -7.81
C THR A 17 0.53 -4.60 -7.73
N MET A 18 0.22 -4.13 -6.52
CA MET A 18 -0.77 -3.08 -6.32
C MET A 18 -0.12 -1.70 -6.39
N ILE A 19 -0.55 -0.87 -7.34
CA ILE A 19 -0.08 0.50 -7.54
C ILE A 19 -1.09 1.48 -6.95
N LEU A 20 -0.60 2.46 -6.18
CA LEU A 20 -1.44 3.58 -5.73
C LEU A 20 -1.63 4.57 -6.88
N THR A 21 -2.85 4.58 -7.45
CA THR A 21 -3.28 5.58 -8.44
C THR A 21 -4.33 6.51 -7.85
N LEU A 22 -4.57 7.64 -8.50
CA LEU A 22 -5.59 8.60 -8.07
C LEU A 22 -7.01 7.99 -8.07
N ARG A 23 -7.29 7.06 -8.98
CA ARG A 23 -8.56 6.30 -9.03
C ARG A 23 -8.64 5.14 -8.02
N GLY A 24 -7.63 5.00 -7.15
CA GLY A 24 -7.53 3.97 -6.13
C GLY A 24 -6.37 3.00 -6.35
N ILE A 25 -6.32 1.96 -5.52
CA ILE A 25 -5.26 0.96 -5.61
C ILE A 25 -5.63 -0.08 -6.67
N VAL A 26 -4.82 -0.18 -7.73
CA VAL A 26 -5.07 -1.04 -8.90
C VAL A 26 -3.88 -1.95 -9.17
N PRO A 27 -4.07 -3.14 -9.75
CA PRO A 27 -2.96 -3.99 -10.14
C PRO A 27 -2.16 -3.36 -11.30
N ILE A 28 -0.84 -3.55 -11.31
CA ILE A 28 0.10 -2.87 -12.24
C ILE A 28 -0.24 -3.12 -13.71
N GLU A 29 -0.70 -4.31 -14.06
CA GLU A 29 -1.13 -4.69 -15.41
C GLU A 29 -2.39 -3.94 -15.89
N ALA A 30 -3.13 -3.32 -14.97
CA ALA A 30 -4.31 -2.51 -15.28
C ALA A 30 -4.04 -1.00 -15.25
N VAL A 31 -2.80 -0.59 -14.99
CA VAL A 31 -2.38 0.83 -15.06
C VAL A 31 -2.21 1.22 -16.53
N ALA A 32 -2.78 2.36 -16.91
CA ALA A 32 -2.74 2.88 -18.27
C ALA A 32 -1.96 4.20 -18.35
N VAL A 33 -1.47 4.54 -19.53
CA VAL A 33 -0.94 5.89 -19.82
C VAL A 33 -2.01 6.93 -19.49
N GLY A 34 -1.62 7.98 -18.76
CA GLY A 34 -2.53 9.00 -18.24
C GLY A 34 -3.06 8.74 -16.83
N ASP A 35 -2.97 7.50 -16.29
CA ASP A 35 -3.24 7.28 -14.87
C ASP A 35 -2.25 8.09 -14.02
N GLU A 36 -2.75 8.73 -12.97
CA GLU A 36 -1.89 9.43 -12.02
C GLU A 36 -1.47 8.51 -10.88
N VAL A 37 -0.16 8.32 -10.70
CA VAL A 37 0.44 7.50 -9.65
C VAL A 37 1.10 8.35 -8.57
N PHE A 38 1.18 7.82 -7.35
CA PHE A 38 1.75 8.54 -6.22
C PHE A 38 3.27 8.37 -6.13
N SER A 39 4.02 9.46 -6.32
CA SER A 39 5.49 9.47 -6.37
C SER A 39 6.18 9.60 -5.00
N HIS A 40 7.50 9.41 -4.96
CA HIS A 40 8.34 9.61 -3.77
C HIS A 40 8.39 11.06 -3.25
N GLU A 41 7.91 12.04 -4.03
CA GLU A 41 7.79 13.42 -3.59
C GLU A 41 6.40 13.71 -2.97
N ARG A 42 5.58 12.67 -2.80
CA ARG A 42 4.20 12.73 -2.28
C ARG A 42 3.26 13.58 -3.12
N ARG A 43 3.41 13.48 -4.44
CA ARG A 43 2.59 14.15 -5.44
C ARG A 43 2.13 13.17 -6.50
N TRP A 44 0.96 13.42 -7.05
CA TRP A 44 0.37 12.68 -8.17
C TRP A 44 1.09 13.03 -9.46
N ARG A 45 1.48 12.01 -10.23
CA ARG A 45 2.18 12.19 -11.51
C ARG A 45 1.63 11.25 -12.57
N PRO A 46 1.43 11.73 -13.81
CA PRO A 46 0.89 10.89 -14.87
C PRO A 46 1.91 9.83 -15.30
N VAL A 47 1.41 8.63 -15.56
CA VAL A 47 2.11 7.59 -16.29
C VAL A 47 2.20 8.02 -17.75
N THR A 48 3.41 8.06 -18.29
CA THR A 48 3.68 8.49 -19.67
C THR A 48 3.94 7.32 -20.62
N GLU A 49 4.33 6.17 -20.08
CA GLU A 49 4.60 4.95 -20.83
C GLU A 49 4.31 3.72 -19.97
N THR A 50 3.77 2.68 -20.57
CA THR A 50 3.64 1.34 -19.98
C THR A 50 4.39 0.35 -20.86
N MET A 51 5.09 -0.60 -20.23
CA MET A 51 5.86 -1.62 -20.94
C MET A 51 5.75 -2.96 -20.20
N SER A 52 5.83 -4.07 -20.93
CA SER A 52 5.96 -5.39 -20.33
C SER A 52 7.03 -6.23 -21.02
N ALA A 53 7.62 -7.15 -20.27
CA ALA A 53 8.55 -8.14 -20.79
C ALA A 53 8.62 -9.36 -19.87
N THR A 54 9.11 -10.48 -20.38
CA THR A 54 9.47 -11.61 -19.51
C THR A 54 10.85 -11.37 -18.90
N ALA A 55 10.96 -11.43 -17.58
CA ALA A 55 12.21 -11.17 -16.85
C ALA A 55 12.39 -12.13 -15.67
N ASP A 56 13.64 -12.30 -15.23
CA ASP A 56 13.94 -12.94 -13.95
C ASP A 56 13.45 -12.03 -12.80
N THR A 57 12.76 -12.63 -11.83
CA THR A 57 12.26 -11.90 -10.66
C THR A 57 13.03 -12.27 -9.39
N VAL A 58 12.92 -11.40 -8.40
CA VAL A 58 13.39 -11.61 -7.03
C VAL A 58 12.29 -11.21 -6.07
N ARG A 59 12.27 -11.83 -4.89
CA ARG A 59 11.36 -11.52 -3.79
C ARG A 59 12.11 -10.80 -2.68
N VAL A 60 11.73 -9.56 -2.40
CA VAL A 60 12.28 -8.72 -1.35
C VAL A 60 11.37 -8.76 -0.13
N HIS A 61 11.85 -9.35 0.97
CA HIS A 61 11.12 -9.34 2.23
C HIS A 61 11.46 -8.08 3.03
N CYS A 62 10.45 -7.45 3.63
CA CYS A 62 10.67 -6.35 4.57
C CYS A 62 9.87 -6.56 5.87
N ALA A 63 10.31 -5.91 6.95
CA ALA A 63 9.81 -6.14 8.31
C ALA A 63 8.29 -5.96 8.48
N SER A 64 7.65 -5.15 7.63
CA SER A 64 6.20 -4.86 7.70
C SER A 64 5.40 -5.44 6.53
N PHE A 65 6.06 -6.16 5.62
CA PHE A 65 5.46 -6.88 4.50
C PHE A 65 6.18 -8.22 4.33
N THR A 66 5.84 -9.17 5.21
CA THR A 66 6.63 -10.40 5.38
C THR A 66 6.47 -11.38 4.22
N THR A 67 5.43 -11.22 3.41
CA THR A 67 5.21 -11.96 2.14
C THR A 67 6.20 -11.61 1.04
N GLY A 68 6.85 -10.47 1.19
CA GLY A 68 7.78 -9.91 0.24
C GLY A 68 7.13 -9.33 -1.02
N LEU A 69 7.83 -8.37 -1.61
CA LEU A 69 7.53 -7.74 -2.88
C LEU A 69 8.27 -8.50 -3.96
N VAL A 70 7.60 -8.86 -5.06
CA VAL A 70 8.25 -9.50 -6.20
C VAL A 70 8.54 -8.43 -7.23
N THR A 71 9.77 -8.34 -7.73
CA THR A 71 10.20 -7.32 -8.71
C THR A 71 11.44 -7.82 -9.49
N THR A 72 11.92 -7.09 -10.49
CA THR A 72 13.21 -7.37 -11.12
C THR A 72 14.38 -6.97 -10.22
N ALA A 73 15.53 -7.62 -10.37
CA ALA A 73 16.70 -7.39 -9.52
C ALA A 73 17.31 -5.98 -9.66
N ASP A 74 17.01 -5.31 -10.77
CA ASP A 74 17.47 -3.95 -11.09
C ASP A 74 16.48 -2.86 -10.68
N HIS A 75 15.27 -3.22 -10.25
CA HIS A 75 14.27 -2.25 -9.80
C HIS A 75 14.77 -1.46 -8.57
N PRO A 76 14.79 -0.13 -8.59
CA PRO A 76 15.23 0.68 -7.47
C PRO A 76 14.11 0.86 -6.42
N PHE A 77 14.46 0.79 -5.14
CA PHE A 77 13.58 1.26 -4.07
C PHE A 77 14.14 2.53 -3.44
N HIS A 78 13.25 3.39 -2.95
CA HIS A 78 13.63 4.54 -2.13
C HIS A 78 14.02 4.02 -0.74
N THR A 79 15.30 4.16 -0.39
CA THR A 79 15.86 3.57 0.82
C THR A 79 16.65 4.57 1.67
N ARG A 80 16.81 4.22 2.94
CA ARG A 80 17.85 4.75 3.83
C ARG A 80 18.69 3.60 4.36
N THR A 81 19.93 3.87 4.70
CA THR A 81 20.86 2.88 5.25
C THR A 81 21.06 3.09 6.74
N ALA A 82 20.85 2.02 7.51
CA ALA A 82 21.15 2.03 8.94
C ALA A 82 22.67 2.08 9.18
N PRO A 83 23.12 2.83 10.19
CA PRO A 83 24.53 2.90 10.54
C PRO A 83 25.03 1.52 10.99
N VAL A 84 26.34 1.30 10.88
CA VAL A 84 26.97 0.16 11.54
C VAL A 84 26.87 0.40 13.05
N LEU A 85 26.26 -0.55 13.77
CA LEU A 85 26.33 -0.55 15.23
C LEU A 85 27.74 -1.01 15.62
N LEU A 86 28.54 -0.10 16.17
CA LEU A 86 29.78 -0.47 16.86
C LEU A 86 29.42 -1.00 18.25
N ASP A 87 30.11 -2.02 18.73
CA ASP A 87 29.83 -2.65 20.03
C ASP A 87 29.77 -1.61 21.16
N GLY A 88 28.61 -1.51 21.80
CA GLY A 88 28.37 -0.59 22.93
C GLY A 88 28.19 0.89 22.57
N GLY A 89 28.25 1.27 21.29
CA GLY A 89 28.02 2.65 20.84
C GLY A 89 26.52 2.98 20.65
N PRO A 90 26.14 4.27 20.67
CA PRO A 90 24.77 4.68 20.36
C PRO A 90 24.41 4.28 18.92
N ALA A 91 23.16 3.89 18.70
CA ALA A 91 22.66 3.73 17.34
C ALA A 91 22.71 5.10 16.63
N GLY A 92 23.55 5.22 15.60
CA GLY A 92 23.61 6.44 14.79
C GLY A 92 22.30 6.71 14.03
N GLU A 93 22.27 7.81 13.30
CA GLU A 93 21.13 8.16 12.45
C GLU A 93 21.14 7.35 11.14
N LEU A 94 19.95 7.14 10.56
CA LEU A 94 19.84 6.63 9.20
C LEU A 94 20.48 7.62 8.21
N SER A 95 21.09 7.11 7.14
CA SER A 95 21.60 7.96 6.05
C SER A 95 20.52 8.86 5.45
N ALA A 96 20.93 9.84 4.63
CA ALA A 96 20.02 10.49 3.69
C ALA A 96 19.36 9.44 2.78
N ALA A 97 18.16 9.76 2.27
CA ALA A 97 17.44 8.88 1.38
C ALA A 97 18.12 8.78 0.01
N ALA A 98 18.13 7.59 -0.58
CA ALA A 98 18.73 7.29 -1.86
C ALA A 98 17.97 6.16 -2.57
N TRP A 99 18.20 6.03 -3.88
CA TRP A 99 17.67 4.93 -4.68
C TRP A 99 18.65 3.76 -4.68
N THR A 100 18.19 2.60 -4.21
CA THR A 100 19.01 1.38 -4.14
C THR A 100 18.34 0.27 -4.93
N ARG A 101 19.06 -0.33 -5.87
CA ARG A 101 18.58 -1.47 -6.65
C ARG A 101 18.37 -2.68 -5.75
N VAL A 102 17.41 -3.53 -6.09
CA VAL A 102 17.14 -4.73 -5.30
C VAL A 102 18.36 -5.62 -5.11
N ARG A 103 19.18 -5.81 -6.15
CA ARG A 103 20.41 -6.62 -6.07
C ARG A 103 21.46 -6.09 -5.08
N ASP A 104 21.38 -4.82 -4.73
CA ASP A 104 22.32 -4.13 -3.83
C ASP A 104 21.73 -3.99 -2.40
N LEU A 105 20.50 -4.45 -2.17
CA LEU A 105 19.88 -4.43 -0.86
C LEU A 105 20.61 -5.35 0.13
N THR A 106 20.64 -4.89 1.38
CA THR A 106 21.22 -5.58 2.54
C THR A 106 20.29 -5.40 3.73
N ASP A 107 20.51 -6.15 4.81
CA ASP A 107 19.77 -6.04 6.07
C ASP A 107 19.87 -4.65 6.75
N ARG A 108 20.84 -3.83 6.34
CA ARG A 108 20.98 -2.44 6.78
C ARG A 108 20.05 -1.48 6.06
N HIS A 109 19.56 -1.82 4.88
CA HIS A 109 18.67 -0.94 4.14
C HIS A 109 17.26 -0.90 4.76
N ARG A 110 16.60 0.24 4.60
CA ARG A 110 15.24 0.50 5.05
C ARG A 110 14.43 1.01 3.86
N LEU A 111 13.33 0.35 3.52
CA LEU A 111 12.44 0.72 2.42
C LEU A 111 11.39 1.74 2.87
N ALA A 112 11.03 2.69 2.00
CA ALA A 112 10.12 3.78 2.35
C ALA A 112 8.63 3.46 2.09
N SER A 113 7.77 3.64 3.11
CA SER A 113 6.31 3.80 2.94
C SER A 113 5.91 5.23 3.33
N PRO A 114 5.13 5.95 2.51
CA PRO A 114 4.68 7.29 2.84
C PRO A 114 3.72 7.30 4.04
N LEU A 115 3.76 8.39 4.80
CA LEU A 115 2.81 8.67 5.89
C LEU A 115 1.80 9.76 5.51
N TYR A 116 2.14 10.56 4.50
CA TYR A 116 1.34 11.67 4.00
C TYR A 116 1.10 11.48 2.51
N PHE A 117 -0.15 11.69 2.09
CA PHE A 117 -0.63 11.35 0.74
C PHE A 117 -0.92 12.58 -0.14
N GLY A 118 -0.24 13.69 0.16
CA GLY A 118 -0.43 14.97 -0.53
C GLY A 118 -1.67 15.71 -0.06
N GLU A 119 -2.15 16.62 -0.92
CA GLU A 119 -3.35 17.42 -0.67
C GLU A 119 -4.62 16.56 -0.55
N PRO A 120 -5.62 17.00 0.25
CA PRO A 120 -6.92 16.36 0.34
C PRO A 120 -7.58 16.18 -1.04
N LEU A 121 -7.84 14.93 -1.41
CA LEU A 121 -8.67 14.62 -2.57
C LEU A 121 -10.16 14.84 -2.25
N PRO A 122 -10.98 15.21 -3.26
CA PRO A 122 -12.42 15.28 -3.09
C PRO A 122 -12.99 13.96 -2.57
N ILE A 123 -13.74 14.04 -1.47
CA ILE A 123 -14.54 12.92 -0.97
C ILE A 123 -15.81 12.88 -1.83
N PRO A 124 -16.22 11.72 -2.37
CA PRO A 124 -17.47 11.62 -3.14
C PRO A 124 -18.68 12.09 -2.34
N ASP A 125 -19.61 12.75 -3.01
CA ASP A 125 -20.85 13.22 -2.39
C ASP A 125 -21.59 12.06 -1.72
N LEU A 126 -22.04 12.28 -0.50
CA LEU A 126 -22.86 11.30 0.22
C LEU A 126 -24.25 11.21 -0.42
N PRO A 127 -24.93 10.06 -0.30
CA PRO A 127 -26.33 9.94 -0.69
C PRO A 127 -27.16 11.08 -0.08
N ALA A 128 -28.11 11.64 -0.83
CA ALA A 128 -28.89 12.82 -0.42
C ALA A 128 -29.58 12.65 0.95
N LEU A 129 -29.98 11.41 1.29
CA LEU A 129 -30.56 11.06 2.60
C LEU A 129 -29.59 11.26 3.78
N LEU A 130 -28.31 11.43 3.50
CA LEU A 130 -27.22 11.61 4.47
C LEU A 130 -26.57 12.99 4.38
N ALA A 131 -27.15 13.92 3.61
CA ALA A 131 -26.56 15.24 3.38
C ALA A 131 -26.29 16.02 4.68
N ASP A 132 -27.19 15.89 5.66
CA ASP A 132 -27.09 16.56 6.97
C ASP A 132 -26.49 15.65 8.06
N ALA A 133 -26.04 14.44 7.72
CA ALA A 133 -25.47 13.51 8.69
C ALA A 133 -24.06 13.94 9.11
N ASP A 134 -23.71 13.72 10.39
CA ASP A 134 -22.33 13.91 10.85
C ASP A 134 -21.37 13.00 10.04
N PRO A 135 -20.39 13.58 9.30
CA PRO A 135 -19.43 12.80 8.54
C PRO A 135 -18.65 11.79 9.39
N VAL A 136 -18.37 12.10 10.66
CA VAL A 136 -17.66 11.18 11.58
C VAL A 136 -18.49 9.91 11.76
N ASP A 137 -19.78 10.05 12.02
CA ASP A 137 -20.67 8.90 12.19
C ASP A 137 -20.87 8.15 10.87
N VAL A 138 -21.00 8.85 9.74
CA VAL A 138 -21.10 8.23 8.42
C VAL A 138 -19.87 7.37 8.11
N PHE A 139 -18.66 7.90 8.29
CA PHE A 139 -17.44 7.15 8.01
C PHE A 139 -17.18 6.03 9.01
N ARG A 140 -17.57 6.20 10.28
CA ARG A 140 -17.56 5.11 11.26
C ARG A 140 -18.51 3.99 10.84
N THR A 141 -19.73 4.31 10.41
CA THR A 141 -20.68 3.32 9.90
C THR A 141 -20.18 2.64 8.63
N ALA A 142 -19.62 3.41 7.69
CA ALA A 142 -19.01 2.89 6.47
C ALA A 142 -17.93 1.84 6.77
N GLY A 143 -17.00 2.16 7.68
CA GLY A 143 -15.96 1.23 8.13
C GLY A 143 -16.54 -0.08 8.67
N ALA A 144 -17.59 0.00 9.51
CA ALA A 144 -18.27 -1.18 10.04
C ALA A 144 -18.93 -2.02 8.93
N MET A 145 -19.64 -1.36 8.02
CA MET A 145 -20.35 -2.01 6.91
C MET A 145 -19.42 -2.74 5.94
N ILE A 146 -18.18 -2.26 5.76
CA ILE A 146 -17.17 -2.96 4.95
C ILE A 146 -16.97 -4.39 5.44
N ARG A 147 -17.13 -4.71 6.74
CA ARG A 147 -16.95 -6.08 7.24
C ARG A 147 -18.19 -6.96 7.06
N LEU A 148 -19.35 -6.36 6.77
CA LEU A 148 -20.63 -7.04 6.69
C LEU A 148 -20.89 -7.61 5.28
N LYS A 149 -21.88 -8.50 5.18
CA LYS A 149 -22.32 -9.12 3.93
C LYS A 149 -23.83 -9.00 3.76
N GLY A 150 -24.28 -8.66 2.56
CA GLY A 150 -25.69 -8.71 2.16
C GLY A 150 -26.62 -7.97 3.13
N ALA A 151 -27.67 -8.64 3.57
CA ALA A 151 -28.71 -8.09 4.44
C ALA A 151 -28.17 -7.50 5.77
N ALA A 152 -27.05 -8.01 6.29
CA ALA A 152 -26.47 -7.46 7.52
C ALA A 152 -25.92 -6.04 7.34
N ALA A 153 -25.38 -5.71 6.16
CA ALA A 153 -24.96 -4.34 5.86
C ALA A 153 -26.18 -3.43 5.67
N ALA A 154 -27.19 -3.91 4.92
CA ALA A 154 -28.42 -3.16 4.67
C ALA A 154 -29.20 -2.83 5.95
N ALA A 155 -29.15 -3.72 6.96
CA ALA A 155 -29.80 -3.49 8.26
C ALA A 155 -29.12 -2.40 9.10
N VAL A 156 -27.86 -2.06 8.82
CA VAL A 156 -27.13 -1.01 9.57
C VAL A 156 -27.45 0.38 9.02
N ARG A 157 -27.28 0.57 7.72
CA ARG A 157 -27.56 1.84 7.04
C ARG A 157 -27.79 1.60 5.54
N PRO A 158 -29.04 1.36 5.10
CA PRO A 158 -29.32 0.94 3.73
C PRO A 158 -28.91 2.00 2.70
N GLU A 159 -28.94 3.27 3.06
CA GLU A 159 -28.58 4.40 2.19
C GLU A 159 -27.11 4.36 1.76
N LEU A 160 -26.24 3.71 2.53
CA LEU A 160 -24.81 3.59 2.22
C LEU A 160 -24.46 2.38 1.35
N VAL A 161 -25.37 1.44 1.12
CA VAL A 161 -25.04 0.16 0.47
C VAL A 161 -24.49 0.37 -0.94
N ASP A 162 -25.22 1.12 -1.76
CA ASP A 162 -24.85 1.35 -3.16
C ASP A 162 -23.62 2.25 -3.27
N TRP A 163 -23.57 3.31 -2.45
CA TRP A 163 -22.42 4.22 -2.36
C TRP A 163 -21.12 3.48 -1.99
N LEU A 164 -21.18 2.57 -1.01
CA LEU A 164 -20.03 1.75 -0.63
C LEU A 164 -19.64 0.76 -1.74
N ALA A 165 -20.61 0.15 -2.42
CA ALA A 165 -20.33 -0.75 -3.54
C ALA A 165 -19.65 0.01 -4.71
N GLU A 166 -20.12 1.22 -5.00
CA GLU A 166 -19.58 2.09 -6.04
C GLU A 166 -18.13 2.47 -5.79
N HIS A 167 -17.77 2.86 -4.56
CA HIS A 167 -16.42 3.36 -4.26
C HIS A 167 -15.47 2.28 -3.74
N PHE A 168 -15.92 1.42 -2.82
CA PHE A 168 -15.08 0.37 -2.23
C PHE A 168 -15.20 -0.97 -2.95
N GLY A 169 -16.01 -1.07 -3.99
CA GLY A 169 -16.24 -2.32 -4.71
C GLY A 169 -17.03 -3.34 -3.89
N GLN A 170 -17.46 -4.40 -4.57
CA GLN A 170 -18.23 -5.46 -3.95
C GLN A 170 -17.31 -6.59 -3.48
N TYR A 171 -17.61 -7.13 -2.29
CA TYR A 171 -17.15 -8.38 -1.65
C TYR A 171 -15.86 -9.09 -2.12
N GLY A 172 -15.16 -9.70 -1.15
CA GLY A 172 -14.05 -10.61 -1.46
C GLY A 172 -12.87 -9.91 -2.14
N ALA A 173 -12.41 -10.46 -3.27
CA ALA A 173 -11.28 -9.94 -4.04
C ALA A 173 -11.62 -8.65 -4.83
N GLY A 174 -12.90 -8.41 -5.14
CA GLY A 174 -13.36 -7.21 -5.86
C GLY A 174 -13.41 -5.93 -5.01
N ARG A 175 -13.10 -6.03 -3.70
CA ARG A 175 -12.99 -4.85 -2.84
C ARG A 175 -11.80 -3.99 -3.27
N ARG A 176 -12.01 -2.68 -3.31
CA ARG A 176 -11.06 -1.63 -3.68
C ARG A 176 -10.82 -0.70 -2.51
N PHE A 177 -9.67 -0.05 -2.51
CA PHE A 177 -9.37 1.05 -1.60
C PHE A 177 -9.25 2.35 -2.39
N PRO A 178 -10.19 3.29 -2.24
CA PRO A 178 -10.09 4.58 -2.89
C PRO A 178 -8.92 5.41 -2.37
N ALA A 179 -8.25 6.15 -3.25
CA ALA A 179 -7.13 7.01 -2.85
C ALA A 179 -7.57 8.13 -1.89
N TRP A 180 -8.77 8.68 -2.08
CA TRP A 180 -9.30 9.77 -1.26
C TRP A 180 -9.43 9.38 0.23
N VAL A 181 -9.55 8.08 0.54
CA VAL A 181 -9.57 7.59 1.93
C VAL A 181 -8.25 7.89 2.66
N LEU A 182 -7.13 7.89 1.94
CA LEU A 182 -5.79 8.17 2.49
C LEU A 182 -5.56 9.66 2.76
N THR A 183 -6.32 10.53 2.09
CA THR A 183 -6.19 11.99 2.17
C THR A 183 -7.33 12.65 2.95
N MET A 184 -8.28 11.87 3.47
CA MET A 184 -9.32 12.38 4.35
C MET A 184 -8.71 13.09 5.58
N PRO A 185 -9.42 14.08 6.17
CA PRO A 185 -9.10 14.60 7.48
C PRO A 185 -8.84 13.48 8.49
N GLU A 186 -7.87 13.69 9.40
CA GLU A 186 -7.45 12.66 10.36
C GLU A 186 -8.62 12.11 11.17
N THR A 187 -9.57 12.97 11.55
CA THR A 187 -10.80 12.58 12.26
C THR A 187 -11.64 11.55 11.50
N LEU A 188 -11.78 11.70 10.17
CA LEU A 188 -12.53 10.78 9.32
C LEU A 188 -11.75 9.50 9.04
N ARG A 189 -10.42 9.58 8.88
CA ARG A 189 -9.54 8.40 8.80
C ARG A 189 -9.65 7.54 10.07
N ILE A 190 -9.64 8.17 11.23
CA ILE A 190 -9.84 7.51 12.54
C ILE A 190 -11.24 6.91 12.59
N ALA A 191 -12.29 7.67 12.27
CA ALA A 191 -13.67 7.18 12.30
C ALA A 191 -13.86 5.94 11.44
N PHE A 192 -13.38 5.97 10.20
CA PHE A 192 -13.40 4.82 9.28
C PHE A 192 -12.66 3.60 9.85
N LEU A 193 -11.44 3.81 10.37
CA LEU A 193 -10.64 2.73 10.96
C LEU A 193 -11.33 2.13 12.19
N VAL A 194 -11.85 2.97 13.09
CA VAL A 194 -12.61 2.56 14.28
C VAL A 194 -13.81 1.73 13.87
N GLY A 195 -14.61 2.19 12.90
CA GLY A 195 -15.70 1.42 12.33
C GLY A 195 -15.29 0.03 11.86
N LEU A 196 -14.18 -0.05 11.12
CA LEU A 196 -13.66 -1.30 10.54
C LEU A 196 -13.19 -2.32 11.59
N VAL A 197 -12.73 -1.85 12.75
CA VAL A 197 -12.23 -2.70 13.85
C VAL A 197 -13.24 -2.92 14.97
N ASN A 198 -14.29 -2.11 15.04
CA ASN A 198 -15.33 -2.20 16.07
C ASN A 198 -16.00 -3.58 16.04
N GLY A 199 -16.07 -4.20 17.23
CA GLY A 199 -16.46 -5.60 17.44
C GLY A 199 -15.30 -6.53 17.82
N ALA A 200 -14.04 -6.10 17.71
CA ALA A 200 -12.91 -6.78 18.35
C ALA A 200 -12.83 -6.36 19.83
N PRO A 201 -12.72 -7.28 20.81
CA PRO A 201 -12.47 -6.89 22.20
C PRO A 201 -11.21 -6.02 22.26
N HIS A 202 -11.08 -5.15 23.27
CA HIS A 202 -9.84 -4.41 23.54
C HIS A 202 -8.66 -5.40 23.60
N ARG A 203 -7.96 -5.53 22.48
CA ARG A 203 -6.78 -6.36 22.34
C ARG A 203 -5.59 -5.43 22.32
N ALA A 204 -4.49 -5.85 22.93
CA ALA A 204 -3.20 -5.18 22.76
C ALA A 204 -2.77 -5.08 21.28
N GLN A 205 -3.35 -5.93 20.41
CA GLN A 205 -3.11 -6.00 18.98
C GLN A 205 -4.41 -6.04 18.18
N ASN A 206 -4.59 -5.08 17.27
CA ASN A 206 -5.65 -5.08 16.27
C ASN A 206 -5.31 -6.01 15.11
N GLN A 207 -6.34 -6.59 14.49
CA GLN A 207 -6.20 -7.50 13.37
C GLN A 207 -7.38 -7.37 12.40
N VAL A 208 -7.07 -7.30 11.11
CA VAL A 208 -8.06 -7.33 10.02
C VAL A 208 -7.65 -8.41 9.02
N ARG A 209 -8.62 -9.19 8.54
CA ARG A 209 -8.41 -10.21 7.50
C ARG A 209 -9.38 -9.98 6.34
N MET A 210 -8.86 -9.96 5.11
CA MET A 210 -9.66 -9.83 3.88
C MET A 210 -9.02 -10.59 2.71
N HIS A 211 -9.78 -10.78 1.64
CA HIS A 211 -9.30 -11.46 0.42
C HIS A 211 -8.74 -10.50 -0.64
N SER A 212 -9.08 -9.20 -0.58
CA SER A 212 -8.54 -8.22 -1.52
C SER A 212 -7.17 -7.71 -1.09
N LYS A 213 -6.16 -7.91 -1.95
CA LYS A 213 -4.82 -7.33 -1.78
C LYS A 213 -4.88 -5.81 -1.83
N ALA A 214 -5.58 -5.24 -2.81
CA ALA A 214 -5.75 -3.80 -2.99
C ALA A 214 -6.30 -3.13 -1.72
N PHE A 215 -7.38 -3.69 -1.18
CA PHE A 215 -7.97 -3.18 0.06
C PHE A 215 -6.98 -3.21 1.22
N MET A 216 -6.25 -4.30 1.37
CA MET A 216 -5.37 -4.52 2.51
C MET A 216 -4.07 -3.70 2.45
N ILE A 217 -3.55 -3.44 1.25
CA ILE A 217 -2.45 -2.48 1.04
C ILE A 217 -2.92 -1.08 1.42
N GLY A 218 -4.08 -0.64 0.93
CA GLY A 218 -4.64 0.67 1.27
C GLY A 218 -4.94 0.84 2.74
N LEU A 219 -5.52 -0.18 3.38
CA LEU A 219 -5.76 -0.18 4.82
C LEU A 219 -4.45 -0.11 5.62
N ARG A 220 -3.39 -0.81 5.19
CA ARG A 220 -2.08 -0.71 5.83
C ARG A 220 -1.53 0.72 5.72
N LEU A 221 -1.63 1.34 4.55
CA LEU A 221 -1.22 2.73 4.34
C LEU A 221 -2.02 3.71 5.22
N LEU A 222 -3.34 3.51 5.34
CA LEU A 222 -4.19 4.26 6.25
C LEU A 222 -3.73 4.12 7.71
N VAL A 223 -3.49 2.88 8.17
CA VAL A 223 -2.98 2.60 9.53
C VAL A 223 -1.62 3.28 9.76
N CYS A 224 -0.71 3.23 8.78
CA CYS A 224 0.58 3.92 8.88
C CYS A 224 0.41 5.44 8.91
N SER A 225 -0.49 6.02 8.12
CA SER A 225 -0.79 7.46 8.09
C SER A 225 -1.37 8.01 9.40
N LEU A 226 -1.85 7.12 10.28
CA LEU A 226 -2.33 7.42 11.63
C LEU A 226 -1.26 7.14 12.70
N GLY A 227 -0.01 6.91 12.28
CA GLY A 227 1.14 6.66 13.15
C GLY A 227 1.38 5.20 13.53
N PHE A 228 0.48 4.27 13.23
CA PHE A 228 0.59 2.87 13.66
C PHE A 228 1.44 1.99 12.75
N ALA A 229 2.27 1.12 13.32
CA ALA A 229 3.09 0.18 12.56
C ALA A 229 2.24 -1.03 12.09
N GLY A 230 1.76 -0.97 10.84
CA GLY A 230 0.98 -2.05 10.22
C GLY A 230 1.85 -3.13 9.60
N GLY A 231 1.75 -4.36 10.11
CA GLY A 231 2.35 -5.55 9.52
C GLY A 231 1.34 -6.32 8.67
N LEU A 232 1.64 -6.53 7.40
CA LEU A 232 0.77 -7.23 6.46
C LEU A 232 1.42 -8.54 6.01
N SER A 233 0.65 -9.63 6.08
CA SER A 233 1.05 -10.96 5.61
C SER A 233 -0.06 -11.61 4.78
N ASP A 234 0.33 -12.52 3.90
CA ASP A 234 -0.54 -13.42 3.15
C ASP A 234 -0.59 -14.72 3.94
N ASN A 235 -1.77 -14.98 4.48
CA ASN A 235 -2.14 -16.18 5.21
C ASN A 235 -3.18 -16.98 4.39
N GLY A 236 -3.19 -16.77 3.06
CA GLY A 236 -4.01 -17.50 2.11
C GLY A 236 -3.67 -18.98 2.11
N LYS A 237 -4.67 -19.79 1.75
CA LYS A 237 -4.43 -21.21 1.40
C LYS A 237 -4.07 -21.28 -0.09
N PRO A 238 -3.40 -22.33 -0.57
CA PRO A 238 -3.21 -22.55 -2.01
C PRO A 238 -4.54 -22.36 -2.77
N GLY A 239 -4.54 -21.49 -3.78
CA GLY A 239 -5.74 -21.16 -4.56
C GLY A 239 -6.75 -20.21 -3.89
N LYS A 240 -6.52 -19.74 -2.66
CA LYS A 240 -7.38 -18.78 -1.95
C LYS A 240 -6.54 -17.71 -1.25
N ALA A 241 -6.34 -16.58 -1.91
CA ALA A 241 -5.65 -15.42 -1.34
C ALA A 241 -6.33 -14.97 -0.04
N GLY A 242 -5.53 -14.66 0.99
CA GLY A 242 -6.05 -14.29 2.30
C GLY A 242 -5.06 -13.41 3.04
N TRP A 243 -5.33 -12.11 3.05
CA TRP A 243 -4.43 -11.13 3.63
C TRP A 243 -4.80 -10.85 5.08
N GLN A 244 -3.79 -10.69 5.91
CA GLN A 244 -3.92 -10.35 7.32
C GLN A 244 -3.06 -9.13 7.66
N LEU A 245 -3.72 -8.06 8.09
CA LEU A 245 -3.09 -6.88 8.66
C LEU A 245 -3.16 -6.97 10.19
N HIS A 246 -2.08 -6.57 10.86
CA HIS A 246 -2.03 -6.42 12.31
C HIS A 246 -1.25 -5.17 12.71
N TRP A 247 -1.63 -4.55 13.82
CA TRP A 247 -0.90 -3.44 14.44
C TRP A 247 -1.23 -3.38 15.93
N LYS A 248 -0.38 -2.73 16.74
CA LYS A 248 -0.64 -2.55 18.17
C LYS A 248 -1.25 -1.17 18.43
N ASN A 249 -2.09 -1.08 19.48
CA ASN A 249 -2.62 0.19 19.98
C ASN A 249 -1.53 1.00 20.71
N GLU A 250 -0.58 0.30 21.33
CA GLU A 250 0.52 0.85 22.10
C GLU A 250 1.84 0.20 21.65
N GLY A 251 2.94 0.96 21.70
CA GLY A 251 4.26 0.47 21.32
C GLY A 251 4.93 1.39 20.30
N GLY A 252 6.20 1.70 20.59
CA GLY A 252 6.93 2.87 20.12
C GLY A 252 6.68 3.27 18.67
N ARG A 253 6.33 4.56 18.50
CA ARG A 253 6.55 5.26 17.24
C ARG A 253 8.00 4.98 16.83
N ARG A 254 8.20 4.24 15.75
CA ARG A 254 9.50 4.28 15.10
C ARG A 254 9.67 5.72 14.60
N PRO A 255 10.87 6.31 14.73
CA PRO A 255 11.07 7.67 14.25
C PRO A 255 10.68 7.72 12.78
N ASP A 256 9.66 8.54 12.51
CA ASP A 256 9.25 8.89 11.17
C ASP A 256 10.25 9.95 10.69
N PHE A 257 10.84 9.75 9.51
CA PHE A 257 11.82 10.70 8.96
C PHE A 257 11.28 11.24 7.67
N ASP A 258 11.27 12.56 7.55
CA ASP A 258 10.92 13.29 6.33
C ASP A 258 9.57 12.85 5.77
N GLY A 259 8.61 12.49 6.65
CA GLY A 259 7.26 12.01 6.31
C GLY A 259 7.16 10.61 5.70
N TYR A 260 8.15 9.76 5.98
CA TYR A 260 8.20 8.35 5.62
C TYR A 260 8.38 7.44 6.83
N ARG A 261 7.83 6.24 6.68
CA ARG A 261 8.16 5.09 7.51
C ARG A 261 9.18 4.21 6.82
N TRP A 262 10.20 3.82 7.57
CA TRP A 262 11.37 3.11 7.07
C TRP A 262 11.38 1.66 7.56
N HIS A 263 11.18 0.71 6.64
CA HIS A 263 11.00 -0.71 6.90
C HIS A 263 12.28 -1.50 6.63
N GLY A 264 12.82 -2.21 7.63
CA GLY A 264 13.99 -3.09 7.45
C GLY A 264 13.82 -4.04 6.28
N ALA A 265 14.73 -3.97 5.29
CA ALA A 265 14.92 -5.05 4.33
C ALA A 265 15.46 -6.26 5.11
N LEU A 266 14.95 -7.46 4.80
CA LEU A 266 15.27 -8.67 5.55
C LEU A 266 16.12 -9.63 4.70
N ARG A 267 15.59 -10.03 3.55
CA ARG A 267 16.25 -10.97 2.64
C ARG A 267 15.72 -10.79 1.22
N VAL A 268 16.54 -11.14 0.25
CA VAL A 268 16.19 -11.19 -1.17
C VAL A 268 16.33 -12.63 -1.64
N GLU A 269 15.27 -13.18 -2.20
CA GLU A 269 15.24 -14.56 -2.72
C GLU A 269 15.04 -14.54 -4.24
N ARG A 270 15.60 -15.53 -4.94
CA ARG A 270 15.31 -15.69 -6.38
C ARG A 270 13.86 -16.10 -6.57
N GLY A 271 13.19 -15.44 -7.50
CA GLY A 271 11.85 -15.79 -7.98
C GLY A 271 11.91 -16.49 -9.34
N PRO A 272 10.78 -17.06 -9.80
CA PRO A 272 10.67 -17.57 -11.16
C PRO A 272 10.72 -16.44 -12.19
N LYS A 273 10.98 -16.77 -13.46
CA LYS A 273 10.67 -15.83 -14.54
C LYS A 273 9.18 -15.56 -14.60
N ALA A 274 8.82 -14.31 -14.83
CA ALA A 274 7.44 -13.88 -14.99
C ALA A 274 7.36 -12.75 -16.02
N GLU A 275 6.16 -12.52 -16.55
CA GLU A 275 5.86 -11.25 -17.18
C GLU A 275 5.90 -10.15 -16.11
N VAL A 276 6.72 -9.14 -16.35
CA VAL A 276 6.85 -7.95 -15.52
C VAL A 276 6.34 -6.75 -16.30
N PHE A 277 5.74 -5.82 -15.57
CA PHE A 277 5.20 -4.55 -16.05
C PHE A 277 6.03 -3.42 -15.46
N ALA A 278 6.39 -2.44 -16.28
CA ALA A 278 7.08 -1.25 -15.82
C ALA A 278 6.33 0.00 -16.30
N LEU A 279 6.47 1.06 -15.51
CA LEU A 279 5.80 2.33 -15.72
C LEU A 279 6.86 3.42 -15.87
N ARG A 280 6.74 4.26 -16.90
CA ARG A 280 7.42 5.55 -16.91
C ARG A 280 6.49 6.59 -16.32
N VAL A 281 6.98 7.34 -15.33
CA VAL A 281 6.22 8.37 -14.63
C VAL A 281 6.87 9.73 -14.90
N ALA A 282 6.05 10.75 -15.17
CA ALA A 282 6.54 12.11 -15.35
C ALA A 282 7.26 12.62 -14.09
N GLU A 283 8.33 13.41 -14.29
CA GLU A 283 9.04 14.13 -13.22
C GLU A 283 9.44 13.27 -12.00
N GLY A 284 10.41 12.36 -12.18
CA GLY A 284 11.02 11.61 -11.07
C GLY A 284 10.76 10.11 -11.07
N GLY A 285 10.02 9.57 -12.07
CA GLY A 285 10.03 8.15 -12.44
C GLY A 285 9.49 7.15 -11.40
N SER A 286 9.05 7.61 -10.24
CA SER A 286 8.71 6.78 -9.08
C SER A 286 7.22 6.66 -8.85
N TYR A 287 6.84 5.58 -8.18
CA TYR A 287 5.47 5.24 -7.84
C TYR A 287 5.41 4.35 -6.60
N LEU A 288 4.23 4.23 -5.99
CA LEU A 288 4.04 3.37 -4.83
C LEU A 288 3.56 1.98 -5.27
N ALA A 289 4.40 0.96 -5.07
CA ALA A 289 4.13 -0.44 -5.39
C ALA A 289 4.01 -1.29 -4.11
N ASP A 290 2.88 -1.96 -3.92
CA ASP A 290 2.52 -2.70 -2.70
C ASP A 290 2.76 -1.88 -1.40
N GLY A 291 2.56 -0.57 -1.48
CA GLY A 291 2.75 0.35 -0.36
C GLY A 291 4.22 0.71 -0.05
N ILE A 292 5.17 0.35 -0.91
CA ILE A 292 6.58 0.71 -0.85
C ILE A 292 6.93 1.62 -2.03
N THR A 293 7.75 2.64 -1.78
CA THR A 293 8.14 3.65 -2.76
C THR A 293 9.24 3.09 -3.65
N ALA A 294 8.96 3.01 -4.94
CA ALA A 294 9.77 2.39 -5.97
C ALA A 294 9.91 3.31 -7.19
#